data_AF-A0A936LVZ0-F1
#
_entry.id   AF-A0A936LVZ0-F1
#
_cell.length_a   1.000
_cell.length_b   1.000
_cell.length_c   1.000
_cell.angle_alpha   90.00
_cell.angle_beta   90.00
_cell.angle_gamma   90.00
#
_symmetry.space_group_name_H-M   'P 1'
#
loop_
_entity.id
_entity.type
_entity.pdbx_description
1 polymer ?
#
loop_
_entity_poly.entity_id
_entity_poly.type
_entity_poly.pdbx_seq_one_letter_code
_entity_poly.pdbx_strand_id
1 'polypeptide(L)' 'MTIEFKGSDSRQSFEIFNHSGCLQERILSNGVTKLTIDVADVIPGIYFLNVNTKQGSLVWKFVKI' A
#
# COMPACT_ATOMS: atom_id res chain seq x y z
N MET A 1 8.94 -0.87 2.74
CA MET A 1 8.52 -1.29 1.38
C MET A 1 8.41 -0.05 0.49
N THR A 2 8.68 -0.14 -0.81
CA THR A 2 8.58 0.99 -1.75
C THR A 2 7.66 0.64 -2.91
N ILE A 3 6.76 1.57 -3.27
CA ILE A 3 5.85 1.48 -4.41
C ILE A 3 6.19 2.64 -5.36
N GLU A 4 6.32 2.33 -6.65
CA GLU A 4 6.57 3.32 -7.70
C GLU A 4 5.40 3.31 -8.70
N PHE A 5 4.75 4.46 -8.85
CA PHE A 5 3.64 4.65 -9.77
C PHE A 5 4.19 5.14 -11.12
N LYS A 6 3.90 4.41 -12.20
CA LYS A 6 4.25 4.82 -13.56
C LYS A 6 3.20 5.81 -14.08
N GLY A 7 3.32 7.08 -13.67
CA GLY A 7 2.46 8.19 -14.08
C GLY A 7 1.88 8.97 -12.90
N SER A 8 1.42 10.20 -13.15
CA SER A 8 0.76 11.04 -12.15
C SER A 8 -0.75 10.78 -12.15
N ASP A 9 -1.17 9.72 -11.47
CA ASP A 9 -2.60 9.43 -11.37
C ASP A 9 -3.26 10.34 -10.31
N SER A 10 -4.48 10.81 -10.59
CA SER A 10 -5.17 11.81 -9.76
C SER A 10 -5.90 11.21 -8.57
N ARG A 11 -5.85 9.89 -8.40
CA ARG A 11 -6.51 9.20 -7.29
C ARG A 11 -5.75 7.91 -6.99
N GLN A 12 -4.96 7.95 -5.93
CA GLN A 12 -4.22 6.80 -5.45
C GLN A 12 -4.52 6.62 -3.96
N SER A 13 -4.68 5.37 -3.54
CA SER A 13 -4.70 5.02 -2.13
C SER A 13 -3.97 3.70 -1.91
N PHE A 14 -3.57 3.45 -0.67
CA PHE A 14 -3.10 2.13 -0.28
C PHE A 14 -3.71 1.71 1.05
N GLU A 15 -3.78 0.40 1.23
CA GLU A 15 -4.21 -0.25 2.45
C GLU A 15 -3.26 -1.42 2.76
N ILE A 16 -2.82 -1.54 4.01
CA ILE A 16 -2.14 -2.73 4.54
C ILE A 16 -3.09 -3.40 5.53
N PHE A 17 -3.34 -4.68 5.32
CA PHE A 17 -4.22 -5.48 6.17
C PHE A 17 -3.68 -6.90 6.37
N ASN A 18 -4.15 -7.56 7.42
CA ASN A 18 -3.93 -8.98 7.67
C ASN A 18 -5.23 -9.63 8.17
N HIS A 19 -5.15 -10.85 8.71
CA HIS A 19 -6.34 -11.56 9.24
C HIS A 19 -7.02 -10.81 10.41
N SER A 20 -6.33 -9.87 11.07
CA SER A 20 -6.88 -9.04 12.15
C SER A 20 -7.55 -7.76 11.62
N GLY A 21 -7.48 -7.50 10.32
CA GLY A 21 -8.10 -6.34 9.67
C GLY A 21 -7.10 -5.33 9.12
N CYS A 22 -7.60 -4.11 8.89
CA CYS A 22 -6.84 -2.98 8.36
C CYS A 22 -5.89 -2.40 9.42
N LEU A 23 -4.61 -2.23 9.05
CA LEU A 23 -3.56 -1.70 9.91
C LEU A 23 -3.17 -0.28 9.51
N GLN A 24 -3.19 -0.01 8.21
CA GLN A 24 -2.88 1.30 7.68
C GLN A 24 -3.64 1.51 6.38
N GLU A 25 -4.33 2.64 6.27
CA GLU A 25 -4.95 3.10 5.03
C GLU A 25 -4.56 4.56 4.81
N ARG A 26 -4.20 4.93 3.57
CA ARG A 26 -4.03 6.34 3.20
C ARG A 26 -4.50 6.62 1.79
N ILE A 27 -5.17 7.76 1.64
CA ILE A 27 -5.39 8.42 0.35
C ILE A 27 -4.17 9.32 0.08
N LEU A 28 -3.60 9.20 -1.11
CA LEU A 28 -2.41 9.94 -1.52
C LEU A 28 -2.81 11.23 -2.24
N SER A 29 -1.97 12.25 -2.11
CA SER A 29 -2.09 13.48 -2.89
C SER A 29 -1.88 13.20 -4.38
N ASN A 30 -2.45 14.05 -5.23
CA ASN A 30 -2.32 13.91 -6.68
C ASN A 30 -0.85 13.99 -7.11
N GLY A 31 -0.46 13.11 -8.04
CA GLY A 31 0.88 13.12 -8.61
C GLY A 31 1.96 12.48 -7.75
N VAL A 32 1.59 11.71 -6.71
CA VAL A 32 2.55 10.83 -6.03
C VAL A 32 3.08 9.79 -7.02
N THR A 33 4.40 9.80 -7.21
CA THR A 33 5.10 8.87 -8.10
C THR A 33 5.88 7.80 -7.34
N LYS A 34 6.18 8.05 -6.06
CA LYS A 34 6.91 7.14 -5.18
C LYS A 34 6.37 7.23 -3.77
N LEU A 35 6.11 6.08 -3.17
CA LEU A 35 5.66 5.94 -1.80
C LEU A 35 6.58 4.95 -1.08
N THR A 36 7.09 5.35 0.09
CA THR A 36 7.77 4.43 1.00
C THR A 36 6.88 4.21 2.21
N ILE A 37 6.57 2.95 2.47
CA ILE A 37 5.77 2.54 3.62
C ILE A 37 6.70 1.86 4.61
N ASP A 38 6.76 2.43 5.80
CA ASP A 38 7.46 1.83 6.92
C ASP A 38 6.56 0.77 7.57
N VAL A 39 7.13 -0.41 7.78
CA VAL A 39 6.49 -1.57 8.41
C VAL A 39 7.36 -2.14 9.53
N ALA A 40 8.27 -1.33 10.08
CA ALA A 40 9.18 -1.76 11.15
C ALA A 40 8.43 -2.19 12.42
N ASP A 41 7.40 -1.42 12.82
CA ASP A 41 6.61 -1.68 14.03
C ASP A 41 5.51 -2.75 13.85
N VAL A 42 5.40 -3.31 12.64
CA VAL A 42 4.44 -4.36 12.34
C VAL A 42 5.01 -5.70 12.80
N ILE A 43 4.22 -6.44 13.59
CA ILE A 43 4.61 -7.78 14.09
C ILE A 43 4.95 -8.73 12.93
N PRO A 44 5.80 -9.76 13.15
CA PRO A 44 6.02 -10.79 12.14
C PRO A 44 4.72 -11.48 11.72
N GLY A 45 4.55 -11.73 10.42
CA GLY A 45 3.31 -12.29 9.90
C GLY A 45 3.11 -12.13 8.40
N ILE A 46 1.93 -12.56 7.95
CA ILE A 46 1.49 -12.45 6.55
C ILE A 46 0.59 -11.23 6.41
N TYR A 47 0.89 -10.41 5.41
CA TYR A 47 0.20 -9.16 5.14
C TYR A 47 -0.19 -9.05 3.66
N PHE A 48 -1.19 -8.21 3.41
CA PHE A 48 -1.62 -7.83 2.08
C PHE A 48 -1.54 -6.32 1.96
N LEU A 49 -0.97 -5.86 0.85
CA LEU A 49 -0.98 -4.47 0.42
C LEU A 49 -1.96 -4.36 -0.74
N ASN A 50 -3.03 -3.59 -0.57
CA ASN A 50 -3.90 -3.17 -1.66
C ASN A 50 -3.51 -1.76 -2.10
N VAL A 51 -3.23 -1.57 -3.39
CA VAL A 51 -2.94 -0.27 -4.00
C VAL A 51 -4.05 0.02 -5.00
N ASN A 52 -4.82 1.08 -4.73
CA ASN A 52 -5.90 1.50 -5.60
C ASN A 52 -5.46 2.70 -6.41
N THR A 53 -5.71 2.65 -7.71
CA THR A 53 -5.50 3.73 -8.67
C THR A 53 -6.81 3.99 -9.42
N LYS A 54 -6.86 5.03 -10.26
CA LYS A 54 -7.99 5.23 -11.17
C LYS A 54 -8.11 4.09 -12.18
N GLN A 55 -7.01 3.44 -12.54
CA GLN A 55 -7.01 2.33 -13.51
C GLN A 55 -7.41 0.99 -12.90
N GLY A 56 -7.42 0.88 -11.57
CA GLY A 56 -7.81 -0.33 -10.85
C GLY A 56 -7.00 -0.57 -9.58
N SER A 57 -7.18 -1.77 -9.02
CA SER A 57 -6.58 -2.18 -7.75
C SER A 57 -5.55 -3.29 -7.97
N LEU A 58 -4.42 -3.19 -7.28
CA LEU A 58 -3.39 -4.23 -7.22
C LEU A 58 -3.29 -4.73 -5.78
N VAL A 59 -3.40 -6.04 -5.58
CA VAL A 59 -3.21 -6.67 -4.27
C VAL A 59 -1.93 -7.49 -4.27
N TRP A 60 -1.05 -7.24 -3.30
CA TRP A 60 0.20 -7.96 -3.14
C TRP A 60 0.33 -8.54 -1.74
N LYS A 61 0.57 -9.85 -1.65
CA LYS A 61 0.92 -10.55 -0.42
C LYS A 61 2.41 -10.41 -0.10
N PHE A 62 2.74 -10.08 1.14
CA PHE A 62 4.12 -10.08 1.65
C PHE A 62 4.21 -10.71 3.04
N VAL A 63 5.43 -11.11 3.42
CA VAL A 63 5.73 -11.68 4.75
C VAL A 63 6.69 -10.75 5.46
N LYS A 64 6.34 -10.31 6.66
CA LYS A 64 7.26 -9.63 7.59
C LYS A 64 7.91 -10.69 8.45
N ILE A 65 9.25 -10.78 8.36
CA ILE A 65 10.11 -11.62 9.19
C ILE A 65 10.67 -10.76 10.31
#